data_AF-A0A319BEQ8-F1
#
_entry.id   AF-A0A319BEQ8-F1
#
_cell.length_a   1.000
_cell.length_b   1.000
_cell.length_c   1.000
_cell.angle_alpha   90.00
_cell.angle_beta   90.00
_cell.angle_gamma   90.00
#
_symmetry.space_group_name_H-M   'P 1'
#
loop_
_entity.id
_entity.type
_entity.pdbx_description
1 polymer ?
#
loop_
_entity_poly.entity_id
_entity_poly.type
_entity_poly.pdbx_seq_one_letter_code
_entity_poly.pdbx_strand_id
1 'polypeptide(L)'
;MDQQLPLSPPSEPTPSPTAKAVPQDSPVRTTAIHELLPEIRIPGEPLPPHKYHPVTCTPIDEEEIRSQIEQLRQEYPTPEAALKAQEQAAKEVRQKLEDAEKKREEVQKAMDKKIKERNTEMKVLSKYQEVKTSNIAS
;
A
#
# COMPACT_ATOMS: atom_id res chain seq x y z
N MET A 1 29.06 37.30 11.58
CA MET A 1 28.65 35.95 12.04
C MET A 1 27.93 35.30 10.88
N ASP A 2 28.71 34.73 9.98
CA ASP A 2 28.19 34.14 8.74
C ASP A 2 27.80 32.69 9.03
N GLN A 3 26.50 32.47 9.25
CA GLN A 3 25.93 31.13 9.33
C GLN A 3 25.90 30.54 7.92
N GLN A 4 26.96 29.79 7.58
CA GLN A 4 26.96 28.96 6.38
C GLN A 4 25.99 27.79 6.60
N LEU A 5 24.85 27.84 5.92
CA LEU A 5 23.88 26.74 5.89
C LEU A 5 24.56 25.46 5.35
N PRO A 6 24.19 24.28 5.87
CA PRO A 6 24.74 23.02 5.37
C PRO A 6 24.36 22.84 3.89
N LEU A 7 25.31 22.31 3.12
CA LEU A 7 25.11 22.00 1.71
C LEU A 7 23.95 21.00 1.56
N SER A 8 23.02 21.31 0.67
CA SER A 8 21.93 20.40 0.31
C SER A 8 22.49 19.06 -0.20
N PRO A 9 21.80 17.93 0.06
CA PRO A 9 22.19 16.66 -0.54
C PRO A 9 22.16 16.76 -2.08
N PRO A 10 22.98 15.96 -2.78
CA PRO A 10 22.99 15.93 -4.24
C PRO A 10 21.59 15.57 -4.76
N SER A 11 21.19 16.19 -5.88
CA SER A 11 19.93 15.87 -6.53
C SER A 11 19.89 14.40 -6.94
N GLU A 12 18.78 13.72 -6.65
CA GLU A 12 18.55 12.36 -7.14
C GLU A 12 18.69 12.33 -8.68
N PRO A 13 19.34 11.32 -9.26
CA PRO A 13 19.44 11.19 -10.70
C PRO A 13 18.03 11.08 -11.26
N THR A 14 17.65 12.04 -12.09
CA THR A 14 16.38 12.02 -12.81
C THR A 14 16.35 10.75 -13.67
N PRO A 15 15.41 9.81 -13.46
CA PRO A 15 15.36 8.61 -14.27
C PRO A 15 15.12 9.02 -15.72
N SER A 16 16.11 8.80 -16.58
CA SER A 16 15.99 9.10 -18.00
C SER A 16 14.77 8.37 -18.56
N PRO A 17 13.87 9.05 -19.32
CA PRO A 17 12.70 8.41 -19.95
C PRO A 17 13.08 7.33 -20.99
N THR A 18 14.38 7.15 -21.25
CA THR A 18 14.98 6.19 -22.17
C THR A 18 15.55 4.94 -21.48
N ALA A 19 15.40 4.79 -20.16
CA ALA A 19 15.88 3.60 -19.45
C ALA A 19 15.10 2.36 -19.90
N LYS A 20 15.66 1.63 -20.88
CA LYS A 20 15.10 0.37 -21.37
C LYS A 20 15.07 -0.62 -20.20
N ALA A 21 13.92 -1.27 -20.00
CA ALA A 21 13.80 -2.34 -19.02
C ALA A 21 14.86 -3.41 -19.29
N VAL A 22 15.66 -3.74 -18.28
CA VAL A 22 16.68 -4.78 -18.37
C VAL A 22 15.96 -6.14 -18.52
N PRO A 23 16.23 -6.92 -19.59
CA PRO A 23 15.61 -8.23 -19.79
C PRO A 23 15.82 -9.16 -18.60
N GLN A 24 14.87 -10.06 -18.34
CA GLN A 24 14.94 -10.93 -17.17
C GLN A 24 16.17 -11.84 -17.16
N ASP A 25 16.61 -12.28 -18.33
CA ASP A 25 17.78 -13.14 -18.55
C ASP A 25 19.10 -12.37 -18.70
N SER A 26 19.07 -11.04 -18.50
CA SER A 26 20.28 -10.23 -18.64
C SER A 26 21.27 -10.53 -17.51
N PRO A 27 22.57 -10.73 -17.81
CA PRO A 27 23.59 -10.95 -16.80
C PRO A 27 23.74 -9.75 -15.85
N VAL A 28 23.32 -8.55 -16.26
CA VAL A 28 23.28 -7.35 -15.41
C VAL A 28 22.43 -7.56 -14.15
N ARG A 29 21.44 -8.46 -14.19
CA ARG A 29 20.59 -8.76 -13.04
C ARG A 29 21.29 -9.68 -12.04
N THR A 30 22.27 -10.48 -12.47
CA THR A 30 22.96 -11.50 -11.66
C THR A 30 24.39 -11.10 -11.28
N THR A 31 24.92 -10.04 -11.89
CA THR A 31 26.16 -9.37 -11.47
C THR A 31 25.95 -8.65 -10.14
N ALA A 32 26.94 -8.76 -9.25
CA ALA A 32 26.94 -8.03 -7.99
C ALA A 32 26.93 -6.51 -8.26
N ILE A 33 26.19 -5.77 -7.44
CA ILE A 33 26.09 -4.31 -7.55
C ILE A 33 27.45 -3.65 -7.29
N HIS A 34 28.31 -4.31 -6.49
CA HIS A 34 29.64 -3.83 -6.14
C HIS A 34 30.62 -5.00 -5.93
N GLU A 35 31.88 -4.83 -6.32
CA GLU A 35 32.93 -5.87 -6.23
C GLU A 35 33.20 -6.31 -4.78
N LEU A 36 33.11 -5.39 -3.83
CA LEU A 36 33.29 -5.66 -2.40
C LEU A 36 32.07 -6.30 -1.72
N LEU A 37 30.93 -6.40 -2.41
CA LEU A 37 29.68 -6.97 -1.87
C LEU A 37 29.13 -8.04 -2.82
N PRO A 38 29.90 -9.12 -3.09
CA PRO A 38 29.52 -10.16 -4.04
C PRO A 38 28.26 -10.95 -3.62
N GLU A 39 27.91 -10.89 -2.33
CA GLU A 39 26.71 -11.51 -1.75
C GLU A 39 25.41 -10.79 -2.16
N ILE A 40 25.47 -9.49 -2.47
CA ILE A 40 24.29 -8.70 -2.87
C ILE A 40 24.11 -8.82 -4.38
N ARG A 41 23.59 -9.97 -4.81
CA ARG A 41 23.24 -10.24 -6.21
C ARG A 41 21.98 -11.10 -6.31
N ILE A 42 21.27 -11.01 -7.42
CA ILE A 42 20.19 -11.95 -7.70
C ILE A 42 20.83 -13.29 -8.08
N PRO A 43 20.38 -14.42 -7.51
CA PRO A 43 20.83 -15.75 -7.91
C PRO A 43 20.65 -15.95 -9.42
N GLY A 44 21.73 -16.34 -10.10
CA GLY A 44 21.75 -16.45 -11.55
C GLY A 44 21.20 -17.76 -12.12
N GLU A 45 21.07 -18.78 -11.28
CA GLU A 45 20.38 -20.02 -11.63
C GLU A 45 18.96 -19.99 -11.07
N PRO A 46 17.98 -20.60 -11.77
CA PRO A 46 16.64 -20.78 -11.24
C PRO A 46 16.70 -21.48 -9.88
N LEU A 47 16.35 -20.75 -8.82
CA LEU A 47 16.35 -21.29 -7.48
C LEU A 47 15.27 -22.39 -7.37
N PRO A 48 15.59 -23.54 -6.72
CA PRO A 48 14.58 -24.54 -6.40
C PRO A 48 13.49 -23.92 -5.51
N PRO A 49 12.21 -23.89 -5.94
CA PRO A 49 11.15 -23.19 -5.19
C PRO A 49 10.93 -23.72 -3.78
N HIS A 50 11.27 -24.99 -3.53
CA HIS A 50 11.10 -25.66 -2.24
C HIS A 50 12.26 -25.45 -1.27
N LYS A 51 13.31 -24.72 -1.66
CA LYS A 51 14.48 -24.44 -0.83
C LYS A 51 14.64 -22.97 -0.48
N TYR A 52 13.90 -22.08 -1.14
CA TYR A 52 14.04 -20.64 -1.00
C TYR A 52 12.69 -19.96 -0.85
N HIS A 53 12.64 -18.94 0.00
CA HIS A 53 11.43 -18.17 0.23
C HIS A 53 11.07 -17.37 -1.05
N PRO A 54 9.82 -17.44 -1.54
CA PRO A 54 9.46 -16.94 -2.88
C PRO A 54 9.51 -15.41 -3.03
N VAL A 55 9.51 -14.67 -1.91
CA VAL A 55 9.56 -13.20 -1.93
C VAL A 55 10.97 -12.68 -1.67
N THR A 56 11.71 -13.33 -0.77
CA THR A 56 13.02 -12.84 -0.28
C THR A 56 14.19 -13.54 -0.93
N CYS A 57 13.96 -14.66 -1.63
CA CYS A 57 15.00 -15.52 -2.20
C CYS A 57 16.04 -16.00 -1.19
N THR A 58 15.71 -15.99 0.10
CA THR A 58 16.55 -16.51 1.18
C THR A 58 16.35 -18.01 1.33
N PRO A 59 17.37 -18.80 1.68
CA PRO A 59 17.20 -20.21 2.01
C PRO A 59 16.11 -20.38 3.07
N ILE A 60 15.25 -21.39 2.90
CA ILE A 60 14.24 -21.74 3.88
C ILE A 60 14.95 -22.38 5.08
N ASP A 61 14.68 -21.86 6.27
CA ASP A 61 15.15 -22.45 7.51
C ASP A 61 14.22 -23.61 7.91
N GLU A 62 14.72 -24.84 7.78
CA GLU A 62 13.95 -26.04 8.12
C GLU A 62 13.53 -26.07 9.60
N GLU A 63 14.36 -25.53 10.50
CA GLU A 63 14.07 -25.54 11.94
C GLU A 63 12.98 -24.52 12.28
N GLU A 64 13.04 -23.35 11.64
CA GLU A 64 11.98 -22.35 11.74
C GLU A 64 10.63 -22.92 11.28
N ILE A 65 10.61 -23.58 10.12
CA ILE A 65 9.38 -24.20 9.58
C ILE A 65 8.86 -25.30 10.50
N ARG A 66 9.74 -26.14 11.06
CA ARG A 66 9.33 -27.17 12.04
C ARG A 66 8.70 -26.56 13.28
N SER A 67 9.30 -25.49 13.81
CA SER A 67 8.76 -24.76 14.96
C SER A 67 7.37 -24.19 14.67
N GLN A 68 7.19 -23.56 13.50
CA GLN A 68 5.89 -23.02 13.07
C GLN A 68 4.83 -24.12 12.92
N ILE A 69 5.19 -25.28 12.35
CA ILE A 69 4.27 -26.42 12.23
C ILE A 69 3.86 -26.95 13.61
N GLU A 70 4.79 -27.04 14.55
CA GLU A 70 4.50 -27.50 15.91
C GLU A 70 3.58 -26.52 16.64
N GLN A 71 3.81 -25.21 16.50
CA GLN A 71 2.91 -24.18 17.03
C GLN A 71 1.50 -24.30 16.45
N LEU A 72 1.36 -24.48 15.13
CA LEU A 72 0.06 -24.66 14.49
C LEU A 72 -0.67 -25.92 14.98
N ARG A 73 0.05 -27.00 15.28
CA ARG A 73 -0.54 -28.22 15.85
C ARG A 73 -1.01 -28.02 17.28
N GLN A 74 -0.31 -27.20 18.07
CA GLN A 74 -0.74 -26.84 19.41
C GLN A 74 -1.96 -25.91 19.40
N GLU A 75 -1.99 -24.95 18.47
CA GLU A 75 -3.09 -24.00 18.31
C GLU A 75 -4.35 -24.66 17.74
N TYR A 76 -4.18 -25.59 16.79
CA TYR A 76 -5.27 -26.33 16.14
C TYR A 76 -5.04 -27.85 16.21
N PRO A 77 -5.32 -28.49 17.36
CA PRO A 77 -5.03 -29.91 17.58
C PRO A 77 -5.83 -30.86 16.69
N THR A 78 -6.98 -30.40 16.16
CA THR A 78 -7.83 -31.19 15.27
C THR A 78 -8.14 -30.43 13.98
N PRO A 79 -8.36 -31.16 12.86
CA PRO A 79 -8.79 -30.53 11.60
C PRO A 79 -10.08 -29.72 11.75
N GLU A 80 -11.01 -30.18 12.59
CA GLU A 80 -12.26 -29.48 12.87
C GLU A 80 -12.03 -28.16 13.63
N ALA A 81 -11.10 -28.13 14.59
CA ALA A 81 -10.73 -26.91 15.29
C ALA A 81 -10.11 -25.89 14.32
N ALA A 82 -9.24 -26.33 13.41
CA ALA A 82 -8.67 -25.48 12.37
C ALA A 82 -9.76 -24.88 11.45
N LEU A 83 -10.69 -25.72 10.98
CA LEU A 83 -11.80 -25.29 10.12
C LEU A 83 -12.71 -24.29 10.83
N LYS A 84 -13.04 -24.53 12.10
CA LYS A 84 -13.87 -23.62 12.90
C LYS A 84 -13.19 -22.27 13.11
N ALA A 85 -11.89 -22.27 13.39
CA ALA A 85 -11.12 -21.04 13.54
C ALA A 85 -11.07 -20.24 12.23
N GLN A 86 -10.89 -20.92 11.10
CA GLN A 86 -10.95 -20.31 9.78
C GLN A 86 -12.33 -19.70 9.50
N GLU A 87 -13.42 -20.41 9.82
CA GLU A 87 -14.78 -19.91 9.63
C GLU A 87 -15.03 -18.66 10.49
N GLN A 88 -14.59 -18.68 11.75
CA GLN A 88 -14.73 -17.54 12.66
C GLN A 88 -13.94 -16.32 12.16
N ALA A 89 -12.69 -16.51 11.75
CA ALA A 89 -11.88 -15.45 11.16
C ALA A 89 -12.54 -14.87 9.90
N ALA A 90 -13.09 -15.73 9.04
CA ALA A 90 -13.82 -15.30 7.85
C ALA A 90 -15.08 -14.49 8.18
N LYS A 91 -15.85 -14.90 9.21
CA LYS A 91 -17.02 -14.15 9.68
C LYS A 91 -16.63 -12.76 10.19
N GLU A 92 -15.57 -12.66 10.99
CA GLU A 92 -15.09 -11.39 11.53
C GLU A 92 -14.62 -10.43 10.43
N VAL A 93 -13.91 -10.94 9.42
CA VAL A 93 -13.49 -10.13 8.26
C VAL A 93 -14.71 -9.64 7.48
N ARG A 94 -15.70 -10.51 7.24
CA ARG A 94 -16.94 -10.13 6.54
C ARG A 94 -17.69 -9.05 7.30
N GLN A 95 -17.84 -9.18 8.62
CA GLN A 95 -18.48 -8.17 9.44
C GLN A 95 -17.76 -6.82 9.35
N LYS A 96 -16.42 -6.82 9.43
CA LYS A 96 -15.63 -5.59 9.31
C LYS A 96 -15.80 -4.92 7.94
N LEU A 97 -15.92 -5.70 6.87
CA LEU A 97 -16.18 -5.17 5.52
C LEU A 97 -17.56 -4.53 5.43
N GLU A 98 -18.60 -5.20 5.95
CA GLU A 98 -19.96 -4.68 5.97
C GLU A 98 -20.07 -3.38 6.79
N ASP A 99 -19.46 -3.35 7.98
CA ASP A 99 -19.44 -2.16 8.83
C ASP A 99 -18.71 -0.99 8.14
N ALA A 100 -17.60 -1.27 7.46
CA ALA A 100 -16.85 -0.27 6.72
C ALA A 100 -17.63 0.25 5.51
N GLU A 101 -18.36 -0.63 4.81
CA GLU A 101 -19.22 -0.26 3.68
C GLU A 101 -20.38 0.63 4.13
N LYS A 102 -21.09 0.24 5.20
CA LYS A 102 -22.17 1.03 5.78
C LYS A 102 -21.68 2.42 6.20
N LYS A 103 -20.53 2.50 6.88
CA LYS A 103 -19.94 3.78 7.26
C LYS A 103 -19.60 4.65 6.04
N ARG A 104 -19.09 4.04 4.96
CA ARG A 104 -18.81 4.75 3.71
C ARG A 104 -20.10 5.29 3.08
N GLU A 105 -21.18 4.52 3.08
CA GLU A 105 -22.48 4.96 2.56
C GLU A 105 -23.04 6.14 3.38
N GLU A 106 -22.99 6.06 4.71
CA GLU A 106 -23.44 7.12 5.60
C GLU A 106 -22.65 8.43 5.37
N VAL A 107 -21.33 8.34 5.26
CA VAL A 107 -20.47 9.48 4.95
C VAL A 107 -20.81 10.07 3.58
N GLN A 108 -20.98 9.23 2.56
CA GLN A 108 -21.33 9.69 1.21
C GLN A 108 -22.68 10.43 1.22
N LYS A 109 -23.69 9.89 1.90
CA LYS A 109 -25.00 10.52 2.02
C LYS A 109 -24.93 11.87 2.75
N ALA A 110 -24.11 11.96 3.80
CA ALA A 110 -23.87 13.21 4.51
C ALA A 110 -23.19 14.25 3.62
N MET A 111 -22.19 13.84 2.82
CA MET A 111 -21.52 14.70 1.85
C MET A 111 -22.49 15.21 0.79
N ASP A 112 -23.30 14.34 0.19
CA ASP A 112 -24.28 14.72 -0.83
C ASP A 112 -25.32 15.72 -0.28
N LYS A 113 -25.76 15.51 0.97
CA LYS A 113 -26.65 16.46 1.66
C LYS A 113 -25.97 17.83 1.81
N LYS A 114 -24.71 17.86 2.28
CA LYS A 114 -23.95 19.11 2.45
C LYS A 114 -23.70 19.83 1.13
N ILE A 115 -23.45 19.10 0.05
CA ILE A 115 -23.31 19.66 -1.30
C ILE A 115 -24.62 20.33 -1.74
N LYS A 116 -25.77 19.70 -1.50
CA LYS A 116 -27.09 20.26 -1.83
C LYS A 116 -27.42 21.52 -1.01
N GLU A 117 -27.14 21.49 0.30
CA GLU A 117 -27.30 22.65 1.19
C GLU A 117 -26.46 23.83 0.69
N ARG A 118 -25.15 23.63 0.51
CA ARG A 118 -24.23 24.65 0.00
C ARG A 118 -24.66 25.20 -1.37
N ASN A 119 -25.10 24.34 -2.29
CA ASN A 119 -25.58 24.79 -3.61
C ASN A 119 -26.76 25.75 -3.51
N THR A 120 -27.71 25.43 -2.63
CA THR A 120 -28.90 26.26 -2.41
C THR A 120 -28.50 27.60 -1.80
N GLU A 121 -27.66 27.58 -0.76
CA GLU A 121 -27.16 28.80 -0.10
C GLU A 121 -26.41 29.70 -1.08
N MET A 122 -25.52 29.13 -1.90
CA MET A 122 -24.78 29.88 -2.93
C MET A 122 -25.71 30.52 -3.96
N LYS A 123 -26.77 29.81 -4.38
CA LYS A 123 -27.76 30.35 -5.31
C LYS A 123 -28.53 31.54 -4.70
N VAL A 124 -28.87 31.46 -3.42
CA VAL A 124 -29.55 32.55 -2.71
C VAL A 124 -28.61 33.75 -2.55
N LEU A 125 -27.36 33.53 -2.13
CA LEU A 125 -26.36 34.59 -1.98
C LEU A 125 -26.09 35.31 -3.31
N SER A 126 -25.96 34.56 -4.41
CA SER A 126 -25.75 35.12 -5.74
C SER A 126 -26.89 36.05 -6.16
N LYS A 127 -28.15 35.63 -5.95
CA LYS A 127 -29.32 36.47 -6.25
C LYS A 127 -29.35 37.74 -5.41
N TYR A 128 -29.03 37.64 -4.12
CA TYR A 128 -28.99 38.81 -3.25
C TYR A 128 -27.91 39.81 -3.68
N GLN A 129 -26.74 39.32 -4.07
CA GLN A 129 -25.67 40.16 -4.61
C GLN A 129 -26.09 40.84 -5.91
N GLU A 130 -26.69 40.11 -6.85
CA GLU A 130 -27.18 40.65 -8.12
C GLU A 130 -28.21 41.77 -7.92
N VAL A 131 -29.20 41.57 -7.02
CA VAL A 131 -30.16 42.61 -6.66
C VAL A 131 -29.47 43.81 -6.04
N LYS A 132 -28.55 43.59 -5.09
CA LYS A 132 -27.81 44.66 -4.41
C LYS A 132 -26.96 45.47 -5.40
N THR A 133 -26.26 44.83 -6.34
CA THR A 133 -25.47 45.54 -7.35
C THR A 133 -26.33 46.31 -8.34
N SER A 134 -27.50 45.76 -8.70
CA SER A 134 -28.44 46.43 -9.61
C SER A 134 -29.06 47.68 -8.98
N ASN A 135 -29.29 47.65 -7.66
CA ASN A 135 -29.84 48.76 -6.88
C ASN A 135 -28.82 49.87 -6.58
N ILE A 136 -27.52 49.59 -6.73
CA ILE A 136 -26.44 50.59 -6.59
C ILE A 136 -26.12 51.26 -7.94
N ALA A 137 -26.49 50.62 -9.05
CA ALA A 137 -26.24 51.09 -10.42
C ALA A 137 -27.42 51.83 -11.06
N SER A 138 -28.54 52.02 -10.35
CA SER A 138 -29.67 52.89 -10.72
C SER A 138 -29.71 54.13 -9.84
#